data_AF-A0A0A0AYJ0-F1
#
_entry.id   AF-A0A0A0AYJ0-F1
#
_cell.length_a   1.000
_cell.length_b   1.000
_cell.length_c   1.000
_cell.angle_alpha   90.00
_cell.angle_beta   90.00
_cell.angle_gamma   90.00
#
_symmetry.space_group_name_H-M   'P 1'
#
loop_
_entity.id
_entity.type
_entity.pdbx_description
1 polymer ?
#
loop_
_entity_poly.entity_id
_entity_poly.type
_entity_poly.pdbx_seq_one_letter_code
_entity_poly.pdbx_strand_id
1 'polypeptide(L)' 'AVAVGRAQVQQEPLAETTEGTSISINCSHPNIQTRDFIYWYRQLPGRGPAFLVGTLKDSKAVQEPLGQL' A
#
# COMPACT_ATOMS: atom_id res chain seq x y z
N ALA A 1 -4.11 -20.03 22.17
CA ALA A 1 -4.78 -19.54 20.96
C ALA A 1 -3.94 -18.42 20.37
N VAL A 2 -3.49 -18.54 19.12
CA VAL A 2 -2.81 -17.43 18.44
C VAL A 2 -3.90 -16.43 18.07
N ALA A 3 -3.93 -15.29 18.74
CA ALA A 3 -4.84 -14.22 18.36
C ALA A 3 -4.45 -13.75 16.95
N VAL A 4 -5.27 -14.09 15.96
CA VAL A 4 -5.17 -13.48 14.62
C VAL A 4 -5.65 -12.05 14.79
N GLY A 5 -4.74 -11.16 15.19
CA GLY A 5 -4.97 -9.73 15.09
C GLY A 5 -5.01 -9.37 13.61
N ARG A 6 -6.20 -9.38 13.00
CA ARG A 6 -6.35 -8.78 11.68
C ARG A 6 -6.01 -7.30 11.84
N ALA A 7 -4.93 -6.86 11.20
CA ALA A 7 -4.72 -5.44 11.01
C ALA A 7 -5.99 -4.88 10.35
N GLN A 8 -6.66 -3.94 11.01
CA GLN A 8 -7.81 -3.26 10.41
C GLN A 8 -7.26 -2.31 9.36
N VAL A 9 -7.23 -2.77 8.11
CA VAL A 9 -6.84 -1.96 6.94
C VAL A 9 -8.09 -1.67 6.15
N GLN A 10 -8.29 -0.41 5.80
CA GLN A 10 -9.38 0.03 4.95
C GLN A 10 -8.82 0.66 3.68
N GLN A 11 -9.22 0.11 2.54
CA GLN A 11 -8.73 0.46 1.20
C GLN A 11 -9.94 0.51 0.27
N GLU A 12 -9.89 1.37 -0.75
CA GLU A 12 -10.92 1.39 -1.78
C GLU A 12 -10.96 0.04 -2.52
N PRO A 13 -12.14 -0.59 -2.65
CA PRO A 13 -12.25 -1.93 -3.24
C PRO A 13 -11.96 -1.97 -4.73
N LEU A 14 -12.04 -0.82 -5.41
CA LEU A 14 -11.82 -0.68 -6.83
C LEU A 14 -11.11 0.65 -7.09
N ALA A 15 -10.12 0.60 -7.96
CA ALA A 15 -9.46 1.77 -8.52
C ALA A 15 -9.22 1.50 -10.01
N GLU A 16 -9.69 2.40 -10.88
CA GLU A 16 -9.59 2.28 -12.32
C GLU A 16 -8.88 3.51 -12.90
N THR A 17 -8.10 3.29 -13.95
CA THR A 17 -7.42 4.35 -14.70
C THR A 17 -7.27 3.92 -16.15
N THR A 18 -6.97 4.86 -17.03
CA THR A 18 -6.63 4.57 -18.43
C THR A 18 -5.22 4.02 -18.56
N GLU A 19 -5.01 3.13 -19.54
CA GLU A 19 -3.67 2.61 -19.83
C GLU A 19 -2.67 3.75 -20.07
N GLY A 20 -1.46 3.62 -19.53
CA GLY A 20 -0.42 4.66 -19.61
C GLY A 20 -0.59 5.81 -18.60
N THR A 21 -1.60 5.76 -17.73
CA THR A 21 -1.86 6.82 -16.74
C THR A 21 -1.53 6.31 -15.33
N SER A 22 -0.95 7.16 -14.49
CA SER A 22 -0.70 6.83 -13.08
C SER A 22 -2.00 6.66 -12.31
N ILE A 23 -1.99 5.82 -11.27
CA ILE A 23 -3.11 5.64 -10.35
C ILE A 23 -2.61 5.68 -8.91
N SER A 24 -3.40 6.30 -8.04
CA SER A 24 -3.16 6.32 -6.60
C SER A 24 -4.13 5.36 -5.92
N ILE A 25 -3.59 4.40 -5.17
CA ILE A 25 -4.37 3.45 -4.37
C ILE A 25 -4.09 3.79 -2.91
N ASN A 26 -5.13 4.09 -2.15
CA ASN A 26 -4.99 4.57 -0.78
C ASN A 26 -5.33 3.46 0.21
N CYS A 27 -4.73 3.53 1.40
CA CYS A 27 -5.14 2.70 2.52
C CYS A 27 -5.12 3.54 3.80
N SER A 28 -6.05 3.25 4.71
CA SER A 28 -6.06 3.78 6.06
C SER A 28 -5.92 2.64 7.06
N HIS A 29 -5.19 2.92 8.13
CA HIS A 29 -4.93 1.98 9.21
C HIS A 29 -5.34 2.61 10.54
N PRO A 30 -6.60 2.46 10.99
CA PRO A 30 -7.09 3.08 12.23
C PRO A 30 -6.29 2.76 13.49
N ASN A 31 -5.67 1.57 13.56
CA ASN A 31 -4.98 1.09 14.77
C ASN A 31 -3.47 0.88 14.57
N ILE A 32 -2.86 1.43 13.52
CA ILE A 32 -1.41 1.28 13.31
C ILE A 32 -0.62 2.13 14.30
N GLN A 33 0.44 1.56 14.86
CA GLN A 33 1.35 2.27 15.75
C GLN A 33 2.48 2.93 14.96
N THR A 34 3.11 3.94 15.56
CA THR A 34 4.32 4.56 15.01
C THR A 34 5.40 3.50 14.81
N ARG A 35 6.07 3.53 13.65
CA ARG A 35 7.07 2.54 13.21
C ARG A 35 6.55 1.12 12.93
N ASP A 36 5.23 0.90 12.89
CA ASP A 36 4.72 -0.32 12.28
C ASP A 36 4.97 -0.29 10.76
N PHE A 37 5.23 -1.47 10.20
CA PHE A 37 5.41 -1.62 8.77
C PHE A 37 4.06 -1.69 8.04
N ILE A 38 4.01 -1.00 6.90
CA ILE A 38 2.95 -1.05 5.92
C ILE A 38 3.55 -1.68 4.67
N TYR A 39 2.98 -2.80 4.22
CA TYR A 39 3.44 -3.51 3.04
C TYR A 39 2.37 -3.52 1.96
N TRP A 40 2.77 -3.23 0.73
CA TRP A 40 1.93 -3.31 -0.46
C TRP A 40 2.28 -4.55 -1.26
N TYR A 41 1.25 -5.32 -1.62
CA TYR A 41 1.37 -6.50 -2.47
C TYR A 41 0.43 -6.38 -3.66
N ARG A 42 0.84 -6.94 -4.80
CA ARG A 42 -0.01 -7.12 -5.98
C ARG A 42 -0.26 -8.61 -6.20
N GLN A 43 -1.51 -8.97 -6.43
CA GLN A 43 -1.88 -10.31 -6.87
C GLN A 43 -2.57 -10.24 -8.23
N LEU A 44 -2.01 -10.93 -9.21
CA LEU A 44 -2.65 -11.11 -10.52
C LEU A 44 -3.46 -12.42 -10.52
N PRO A 45 -4.50 -12.55 -11.35
CA PRO A 45 -5.25 -13.80 -11.48
C PRO A 45 -4.34 -15.00 -11.71
N GLY A 46 -4.54 -16.07 -10.94
CA GLY A 46 -3.77 -17.31 -11.03
C GLY A 46 -2.34 -17.24 -10.46
N ARG A 47 -1.94 -16.16 -9.80
CA ARG A 47 -0.59 -16.00 -9.21
C ARG A 47 -0.64 -15.80 -7.69
N GLY A 48 0.48 -16.09 -7.03
CA GLY A 48 0.69 -15.71 -5.63
C GLY A 48 0.89 -14.19 -5.46
N PRO A 49 0.78 -13.66 -4.23
CA PRO A 49 1.09 -12.27 -3.94
C PRO A 49 2.55 -11.94 -4.27
N ALA A 50 2.75 -10.80 -4.94
CA ALA A 50 4.07 -10.24 -5.23
C ALA A 50 4.27 -8.96 -4.42
N PHE A 51 5.39 -8.87 -3.70
CA PHE A 51 5.74 -7.66 -2.94
C PHE A 51 6.00 -6.48 -3.89
N LEU A 52 5.47 -5.30 -3.54
CA LEU A 52 5.71 -4.06 -4.27
C LEU A 52 6.64 -3.12 -3.50
N VAL A 53 6.21 -2.70 -2.31
CA VAL A 53 6.90 -1.71 -1.50
C VAL A 53 6.52 -1.87 -0.02
N GLY A 54 7.44 -1.49 0.86
CA GLY A 54 7.24 -1.44 2.30
C GLY A 54 7.63 -0.08 2.84
N THR A 55 6.84 0.47 3.76
CA THR A 55 7.17 1.71 4.45
C THR A 55 6.85 1.61 5.94
N LEU A 56 7.35 2.56 6.73
CA LEU A 56 7.00 2.71 8.14
C LEU A 56 5.89 3.73 8.28
N LYS A 57 4.99 3.53 9.25
CA LYS A 57 4.13 4.61 9.73
C LYS A 57 5.01 5.80 10.15
N ASP A 58 4.70 6.98 9.62
CA ASP A 58 5.41 8.25 9.81
C ASP A 58 6.71 8.41 8.99
N SER A 59 6.94 7.56 7.98
CA SER A 59 7.98 7.80 6.97
C SER A 59 7.71 9.13 6.25
N LYS A 60 8.73 9.96 6.07
CA LYS A 60 8.63 11.12 5.17
C LYS A 60 8.28 10.60 3.77
N ALA A 61 7.32 11.25 3.10
CA ALA A 61 7.05 10.96 1.71
C ALA A 61 8.36 11.07 0.92
N VAL A 62 8.60 10.09 0.04
CA VAL A 62 9.63 10.25 -0.98
C VAL A 62 9.22 11.48 -1.78
N GLN A 63 10.04 12.53 -1.74
CA GLN A 63 9.85 13.67 -2.63
C GLN A 63 9.94 13.11 -4.05
N GLU A 64 8.86 13.22 -4.83
CA GLU A 64 8.90 13.03 -6.28
C GLU A 64 10.16 13.74 -6.80
N PRO A 65 11.04 13.10 -7.60
CA PRO A 65 12.11 13.82 -8.25
C PRO A 65 11.47 14.90 -9.12
N LEU A 66 11.68 16.16 -8.76
CA LEU A 66 11.29 17.30 -9.57
C LEU A 66 12.03 17.21 -10.91
N GLY A 67 11.30 16.87 -11.97
CA GLY A 67 11.67 17.17 -13.35
C GLY A 67 12.89 16.43 -13.91
N GLN A 68 12.69 15.20 -14.39
CA GLN A 68 13.55 14.64 -15.41
C GLN A 68 12.75 14.30 -16.67
N LEU A 69 12.33 15.36 -17.37
CA LEU A 69 12.14 15.43 -18.82
C LEU A 69 12.61 16.81 -19.30
#